data_AF-A0A7Y7BCM3-F1
#
_entry.id   AF-A0A7Y7BCM3-F1
#
_cell.length_a   1.000
_cell.length_b   1.000
_cell.length_c   1.000
_cell.angle_alpha   90.00
_cell.angle_beta   90.00
_cell.angle_gamma   90.00
#
_symmetry.space_group_name_H-M   'P 1'
#
loop_
_entity.id
_entity.type
_entity.pdbx_description
1 polymer ?
#
loop_
_entity_poly.entity_id
_entity_poly.type
_entity_poly.pdbx_seq_one_letter_code
_entity_poly.pdbx_strand_id
1 'polypeptide(L)'
;MKTYIRIFVMAALVAAGQMAFGQSEEKTLLRTEQIAAKLGLNEEQKAQLDKQLKAAEETRKERVGKYRAMQKEMRRDAFVERQAQQERLKEILTPEQLEQLQSMKTQRGEQVRARFQNRRGERIDRAKVEQFRNRRQYLVKQRIERQIELKEKKGGN
;
A
#
# COMPACT_ATOMS: atom_id res chain seq x y z
N MET A 1 -3.76 3.02 -36.58
CA MET A 1 -2.97 2.36 -35.50
C MET A 1 -2.43 3.33 -34.44
N LYS A 2 -1.89 4.51 -34.79
CA LYS A 2 -1.31 5.47 -33.82
C LYS A 2 -2.32 6.02 -32.79
N THR A 3 -3.59 6.11 -33.13
CA THR A 3 -4.67 6.61 -32.25
C THR A 3 -5.11 5.60 -31.20
N TYR A 4 -5.25 4.32 -31.57
CA TYR A 4 -5.62 3.24 -30.64
C TYR A 4 -4.55 2.97 -29.58
N ILE A 5 -3.26 3.08 -29.94
CA ILE A 5 -2.14 2.93 -29.01
C ILE A 5 -2.16 4.06 -27.97
N ARG A 6 -2.46 5.31 -28.38
CA ARG A 6 -2.59 6.44 -27.45
C ARG A 6 -3.74 6.27 -26.46
N ILE A 7 -4.88 5.73 -26.93
CA ILE A 7 -6.05 5.45 -26.08
C ILE A 7 -5.74 4.35 -25.07
N PHE A 8 -5.04 3.29 -25.48
CA PHE A 8 -4.66 2.17 -24.61
C PHE A 8 -3.66 2.60 -23.51
N VAL A 9 -2.68 3.45 -23.87
CA VAL A 9 -1.70 3.99 -22.92
C VAL A 9 -2.36 4.96 -21.92
N MET A 10 -3.35 5.76 -22.35
CA MET A 10 -4.12 6.60 -21.43
C MET A 10 -5.01 5.79 -20.48
N ALA A 11 -5.67 4.73 -20.97
CA ALA A 11 -6.47 3.84 -20.12
C ALA A 11 -5.62 3.16 -19.02
N ALA A 12 -4.39 2.73 -19.37
CA ALA A 12 -3.44 2.16 -18.42
C ALA A 12 -2.97 3.18 -17.37
N LEU A 13 -2.78 4.45 -17.74
CA LEU A 13 -2.40 5.53 -16.81
C LEU A 13 -3.54 5.91 -15.85
N VAL A 14 -4.79 5.89 -16.32
CA VAL A 14 -5.97 6.14 -15.47
C VAL A 14 -6.15 5.00 -14.46
N ALA A 15 -5.93 3.75 -14.86
CA ALA A 15 -5.96 2.60 -13.95
C ALA A 15 -4.86 2.68 -12.86
N ALA A 16 -3.67 3.19 -13.20
CA ALA A 16 -2.58 3.37 -12.25
C ALA A 16 -2.86 4.47 -11.19
N GLY A 17 -3.73 5.45 -11.49
CA GLY A 17 -4.14 6.51 -10.56
C GLY A 17 -5.16 6.10 -9.48
N GLN A 18 -5.72 4.89 -9.55
CA GLN A 18 -6.89 4.48 -8.74
C GLN A 18 -6.61 4.00 -7.32
N MET A 19 -5.39 4.14 -6.80
CA MET A 19 -5.05 3.62 -5.46
C MET A 19 -5.74 4.34 -4.29
N ALA A 20 -6.40 5.48 -4.48
CA ALA A 20 -6.73 6.37 -3.36
C ALA A 20 -8.20 6.43 -2.89
N PHE A 21 -9.20 5.93 -3.63
CA PHE A 21 -10.59 6.27 -3.26
C PHE A 21 -11.55 5.07 -3.40
N GLY A 22 -12.02 4.53 -2.27
CA GLY A 22 -13.14 3.60 -2.22
C GLY A 22 -14.44 4.38 -2.45
N GLN A 23 -15.26 3.98 -3.43
CA GLN A 23 -16.48 4.70 -3.79
C GLN A 23 -17.55 3.75 -4.34
N SER A 24 -18.81 4.10 -4.05
CA SER A 24 -20.07 3.44 -4.40
C SER A 24 -20.49 3.67 -5.85
N GLU A 25 -21.46 2.89 -6.35
CA GLU A 25 -21.95 2.92 -7.76
C GLU A 25 -22.41 4.31 -8.26
N GLU A 26 -23.07 5.12 -7.42
CA GLU A 26 -23.43 6.49 -7.81
C GLU A 26 -22.20 7.37 -8.08
N LYS A 27 -21.10 7.11 -7.36
CA LYS A 27 -19.85 7.85 -7.52
C LYS A 27 -19.03 7.34 -8.70
N THR A 28 -19.23 6.11 -9.17
CA THR A 28 -18.60 5.63 -10.41
C THR A 28 -19.24 6.27 -11.63
N LEU A 29 -20.56 6.45 -11.67
CA LEU A 29 -21.23 7.22 -12.74
C LEU A 29 -20.71 8.67 -12.79
N LEU A 30 -20.67 9.35 -11.66
CA LEU A 30 -20.12 10.71 -11.54
C LEU A 30 -18.65 10.78 -11.99
N ARG A 31 -17.86 9.73 -11.75
CA ARG A 31 -16.45 9.64 -12.18
C ARG A 31 -16.31 9.41 -13.67
N THR A 32 -17.09 8.48 -14.24
CA THR A 32 -17.09 8.21 -15.68
C THR A 32 -17.38 9.51 -16.42
N GLU A 33 -18.39 10.26 -15.99
CA GLU A 33 -18.75 11.55 -16.56
C GLU A 33 -17.65 12.61 -16.39
N GLN A 34 -17.04 12.73 -15.20
CA GLN A 34 -15.93 13.66 -14.97
C GLN A 34 -14.69 13.34 -15.81
N ILE A 35 -14.34 12.06 -15.95
CA ILE A 35 -13.22 11.62 -16.77
C ILE A 35 -13.54 11.84 -18.24
N ALA A 36 -14.77 11.53 -18.65
CA ALA A 36 -15.22 11.73 -20.01
C ALA A 36 -15.24 13.20 -20.42
N ALA A 37 -15.68 14.09 -19.53
CA ALA A 37 -15.64 15.53 -19.77
C ALA A 37 -14.21 16.06 -19.89
N LYS A 38 -13.28 15.58 -19.04
CA LYS A 38 -11.87 15.99 -19.09
C LYS A 38 -11.13 15.49 -20.34
N LEU A 39 -11.55 14.36 -20.89
CA LEU A 39 -10.89 13.71 -22.03
C LEU A 39 -11.66 13.88 -23.34
N GLY A 40 -12.83 14.56 -23.33
CA GLY A 40 -13.68 14.73 -24.50
C GLY A 40 -14.19 13.42 -25.08
N LEU A 41 -14.52 12.44 -24.23
CA LEU A 41 -14.92 11.10 -24.69
C LEU A 41 -16.33 11.10 -25.28
N ASN A 42 -16.51 10.37 -26.38
CA ASN A 42 -17.82 10.12 -26.99
C ASN A 42 -18.62 9.05 -26.19
N GLU A 43 -19.90 8.86 -26.52
CA GLU A 43 -20.79 7.96 -25.76
C GLU A 43 -20.31 6.50 -25.74
N GLU A 44 -19.78 6.00 -26.86
CA GLU A 44 -19.22 4.64 -26.93
C GLU A 44 -18.00 4.48 -26.02
N GLN A 45 -17.11 5.47 -26.00
CA GLN A 45 -15.94 5.49 -25.12
C GLN A 45 -16.33 5.61 -23.64
N LYS A 46 -17.40 6.36 -23.33
CA LYS A 46 -17.95 6.45 -21.97
C LYS A 46 -18.47 5.09 -21.48
N ALA A 47 -19.23 4.39 -22.33
CA ALA A 47 -19.76 3.06 -21.99
C ALA A 47 -18.63 2.03 -21.77
N GLN A 48 -17.57 2.08 -22.59
CA GLN A 48 -16.40 1.23 -22.40
C GLN A 48 -15.63 1.57 -21.12
N LEU A 49 -15.47 2.86 -20.81
CA LEU A 49 -14.83 3.31 -19.58
C LEU A 49 -15.61 2.86 -18.35
N ASP A 50 -16.94 3.01 -18.35
CA ASP A 50 -17.80 2.58 -17.24
C ASP A 50 -17.68 1.08 -16.96
N LYS A 51 -17.69 0.26 -18.02
CA LYS A 51 -17.50 -1.19 -17.92
C LYS A 51 -16.16 -1.56 -17.31
N GLN A 52 -15.08 -0.87 -17.70
CA GLN A 52 -13.75 -1.10 -17.13
C GLN A 52 -13.66 -0.67 -15.66
N LEU A 53 -14.29 0.45 -15.29
CA LEU A 53 -14.30 0.94 -13.91
C LEU A 53 -15.05 -0.02 -12.98
N LYS A 54 -16.19 -0.55 -13.41
CA LYS A 54 -16.95 -1.55 -12.65
C LYS A 54 -16.16 -2.84 -12.46
N ALA A 55 -15.55 -3.38 -13.52
CA ALA A 55 -14.69 -4.57 -13.43
C ALA A 55 -13.48 -4.33 -12.50
N ALA A 56 -12.86 -3.15 -12.56
CA ALA A 56 -11.76 -2.78 -11.66
C ALA A 56 -12.22 -2.68 -10.19
N GLU A 57 -13.45 -2.22 -9.96
CA GLU A 57 -14.03 -2.16 -8.61
C GLU A 57 -14.29 -3.55 -8.03
N GLU A 58 -14.85 -4.47 -8.81
CA GLU A 58 -15.11 -5.85 -8.40
C GLU A 58 -13.80 -6.57 -8.06
N THR A 59 -12.80 -6.52 -8.95
CA THR A 59 -11.49 -7.11 -8.69
C THR A 59 -10.81 -6.51 -7.45
N ARG A 60 -11.01 -5.22 -7.18
CA ARG A 60 -10.53 -4.59 -5.95
C ARG A 60 -11.27 -5.10 -4.72
N LYS A 61 -12.59 -5.21 -4.77
CA LYS A 61 -13.42 -5.76 -3.66
C LYS A 61 -12.97 -7.17 -3.31
N GLU A 62 -12.77 -8.02 -4.31
CA GLU A 62 -12.27 -9.39 -4.12
C GLU A 62 -10.88 -9.43 -3.49
N ARG A 63 -9.92 -8.63 -4.00
CA ARG A 63 -8.57 -8.56 -3.44
C ARG A 63 -8.58 -8.11 -1.99
N VAL A 64 -9.37 -7.08 -1.67
CA VAL A 64 -9.52 -6.59 -0.29
C VAL A 64 -10.18 -7.66 0.59
N GLY A 65 -11.18 -8.37 0.09
CA GLY A 65 -11.82 -9.49 0.78
C GLY A 65 -10.82 -10.59 1.15
N LYS A 66 -10.06 -11.08 0.17
CA LYS A 66 -9.02 -12.11 0.36
C LYS A 66 -7.95 -11.66 1.35
N TYR A 67 -7.48 -10.42 1.22
CA TYR A 67 -6.47 -9.88 2.12
C TYR A 67 -6.99 -9.74 3.57
N ARG A 68 -8.25 -9.31 3.76
CA ARG A 68 -8.88 -9.23 5.08
C ARG A 68 -9.04 -10.62 5.71
N ALA A 69 -9.43 -11.63 4.93
CA ALA A 69 -9.54 -13.00 5.40
C ALA A 69 -8.18 -13.53 5.87
N MET A 70 -7.15 -13.41 5.03
CA MET A 70 -5.76 -13.79 5.36
C MET A 70 -5.26 -13.08 6.61
N GLN A 71 -5.52 -11.78 6.77
CA GLN A 71 -5.14 -11.06 7.99
C GLN A 71 -5.84 -11.60 9.24
N LYS A 72 -7.10 -12.05 9.16
CA LYS A 72 -7.80 -12.62 10.31
C LYS A 72 -7.20 -13.94 10.73
N GLU A 73 -6.88 -14.81 9.77
CA GLU A 73 -6.20 -16.09 10.02
C GLU A 73 -4.84 -15.86 10.68
N MET A 74 -4.00 -15.02 10.08
CA MET A 74 -2.69 -14.69 10.66
C MET A 74 -2.77 -14.09 12.07
N ARG A 75 -3.80 -13.28 12.36
CA ARG A 75 -4.01 -12.73 13.71
C ARG A 75 -4.38 -13.81 14.72
N ARG A 76 -5.20 -14.79 14.31
CA ARG A 76 -5.58 -15.91 15.16
C ARG A 76 -4.37 -16.79 15.46
N ASP A 77 -3.58 -17.12 14.45
CA ASP A 77 -2.39 -17.97 14.61
C ASP A 77 -1.35 -17.27 15.48
N ALA A 78 -1.09 -15.99 15.23
CA ALA A 78 -0.19 -15.19 16.05
C ALA A 78 -0.68 -15.06 17.52
N PHE A 79 -1.99 -15.11 17.77
CA PHE A 79 -2.52 -15.11 19.13
C PHE A 79 -2.23 -16.43 19.84
N VAL A 80 -2.49 -17.56 19.18
CA VAL A 80 -2.20 -18.91 19.72
C VAL A 80 -0.70 -19.07 19.97
N GLU A 81 0.14 -18.65 19.03
CA GLU A 81 1.59 -18.72 19.17
C GLU A 81 2.08 -17.86 20.35
N ARG A 82 1.51 -16.66 20.54
CA ARG A 82 1.85 -15.80 21.69
C ARG A 82 1.45 -16.44 23.01
N GLN A 83 0.31 -17.13 23.09
CA GLN A 83 -0.08 -17.84 24.30
C GLN A 83 0.90 -18.97 24.61
N ALA A 84 1.23 -19.80 23.62
CA ALA A 84 2.19 -20.89 23.79
C ALA A 84 3.58 -20.36 24.19
N GLN A 85 4.03 -19.23 23.62
CA GLN A 85 5.29 -18.60 24.03
C GLN A 85 5.22 -18.06 25.47
N GLN A 86 4.09 -17.50 25.89
CA GLN A 86 3.93 -17.05 27.28
C GLN A 86 3.96 -18.20 28.27
N GLU A 87 3.34 -19.33 27.95
CA GLU A 87 3.39 -20.54 28.77
C GLU A 87 4.81 -21.07 28.90
N ARG A 88 5.53 -21.22 27.78
CA ARG A 88 6.95 -21.61 27.80
C ARG A 88 7.83 -20.66 28.63
N LEU A 89 7.57 -19.35 28.57
CA LEU A 89 8.30 -18.38 29.38
C LEU A 89 7.97 -18.51 30.87
N LYS A 90 6.72 -18.85 31.22
CA LYS A 90 6.34 -19.09 32.62
C LYS A 90 6.98 -20.34 33.21
N GLU A 91 7.26 -21.35 32.38
CA GLU A 91 7.94 -22.57 32.80
C GLU A 91 9.45 -22.35 33.07
N ILE A 92 10.06 -21.37 32.39
CA ILE A 92 11.51 -21.13 32.45
C ILE A 92 11.88 -20.00 33.43
N LEU A 93 11.04 -18.97 33.55
CA LEU A 93 11.35 -17.76 34.30
C LEU A 93 10.76 -17.80 35.72
N THR A 94 11.48 -17.19 36.67
CA THR A 94 10.93 -16.96 38.02
C THR A 94 9.81 -15.90 37.97
N PRO A 95 8.89 -15.89 38.94
CA PRO A 95 7.81 -14.89 38.99
C PRO A 95 8.31 -13.45 38.95
N GLU A 96 9.42 -13.14 39.63
CA GLU A 96 10.05 -11.82 39.63
C GLU A 96 10.59 -11.43 38.23
N GLN A 97 11.18 -12.38 37.51
CA GLN A 97 11.68 -12.16 36.15
C GLN A 97 10.54 -11.97 35.14
N LEU A 98 9.40 -12.66 35.34
CA LEU A 98 8.20 -12.46 34.53
C LEU A 98 7.62 -11.05 34.71
N GLU A 99 7.58 -10.55 35.93
CA GLU A 99 7.09 -9.21 36.25
C GLU A 99 7.98 -8.13 35.62
N GLN A 100 9.31 -8.31 35.69
CA GLN A 100 10.27 -7.45 35.01
C GLN A 100 10.08 -7.48 33.48
N LEU A 101 9.85 -8.67 32.90
CA LEU A 101 9.60 -8.80 31.47
C LEU A 101 8.28 -8.14 31.04
N GLN A 102 7.24 -8.19 31.88
CA GLN A 102 5.98 -7.50 31.63
C GLN A 102 6.13 -5.98 31.67
N SER A 103 6.83 -5.44 32.66
CA SER A 103 7.04 -4.00 32.77
C SER A 103 7.85 -3.43 31.59
N MET A 104 8.87 -4.16 31.13
CA MET A 104 9.63 -3.80 29.92
C MET A 104 8.75 -3.76 28.65
N LYS A 105 7.80 -4.71 28.52
CA LYS A 105 6.85 -4.72 27.39
C LYS A 105 5.94 -3.49 27.41
N THR A 106 5.43 -3.12 28.59
CA THR A 106 4.55 -1.96 28.77
C THR A 106 5.27 -0.65 28.44
N GLN A 107 6.47 -0.44 29.00
CA GLN A 107 7.29 0.74 28.72
C GLN A 107 7.60 0.91 27.23
N ARG A 108 7.96 -0.20 26.55
CA ARG A 108 8.20 -0.17 25.10
C ARG A 108 6.92 0.19 24.33
N GLY A 109 5.76 -0.31 24.75
CA GLY A 109 4.47 0.03 24.17
C GLY A 109 4.14 1.51 24.27
N GLU A 110 4.37 2.11 25.44
CA GLU A 110 4.18 3.53 25.71
C GLU A 110 5.12 4.42 24.89
N GLN A 111 6.41 4.06 24.80
CA GLN A 111 7.37 4.78 23.97
C GLN A 111 6.98 4.77 22.49
N VAL A 112 6.51 3.63 21.99
CA VAL A 112 6.02 3.53 20.61
C VAL A 112 4.78 4.42 20.44
N ARG A 113 3.80 4.34 21.35
CA ARG A 113 2.59 5.15 21.30
C ARG A 113 2.89 6.66 21.33
N ALA A 114 3.82 7.09 22.18
CA ALA A 114 4.27 8.48 22.27
C ALA A 114 4.90 8.96 20.95
N ARG A 115 5.75 8.15 20.31
CA ARG A 115 6.31 8.47 18.99
C ARG A 115 5.23 8.64 17.92
N PHE A 116 4.18 7.82 17.95
CA PHE A 116 3.06 7.93 17.02
C PHE A 116 2.17 9.15 17.28
N GLN A 117 1.96 9.52 18.55
CA GLN A 117 1.22 10.73 18.91
C GLN A 117 1.97 12.00 18.51
N ASN A 118 3.28 12.06 18.77
CA ASN A 118 4.11 13.19 18.37
C ASN A 118 4.12 13.39 16.84
N ARG A 119 4.14 12.30 16.06
CA ARG A 119 4.04 12.36 14.59
C ARG A 119 2.68 12.79 14.05
N ARG A 120 1.60 12.69 14.84
CA ARG A 120 0.26 13.18 14.45
C ARG A 120 0.08 14.67 14.76
N GLY A 121 0.78 15.18 15.79
CA GLY A 121 0.74 16.58 16.21
C GLY A 121 1.76 17.47 15.48
N GLU A 122 2.93 16.94 15.12
CA GLU A 122 3.85 17.65 14.24
C GLU A 122 3.25 17.75 12.84
N ARG A 123 2.93 18.98 12.40
CA ARG A 123 2.74 19.28 10.97
C ARG A 123 3.96 18.74 10.25
N ILE A 124 3.81 17.59 9.61
CA ILE A 124 4.85 16.99 8.81
C ILE A 124 5.29 18.05 7.81
N ASP A 125 6.51 18.57 8.01
CA ASP A 125 7.08 19.65 7.21
C ASP A 125 7.15 19.18 5.76
N ARG A 126 6.22 19.67 4.93
CA ARG A 126 6.03 19.18 3.55
C ARG A 126 7.32 19.29 2.75
N ALA A 127 8.15 20.30 3.04
CA ALA A 127 9.46 20.48 2.42
C ALA A 127 10.42 19.33 2.74
N LYS A 128 10.46 18.87 4.00
CA LYS A 128 11.31 17.73 4.41
C LYS A 128 10.84 16.41 3.79
N VAL A 129 9.52 16.21 3.68
CA VAL A 129 8.95 15.02 3.02
C VAL A 129 9.32 14.99 1.55
N GLU A 130 9.23 16.13 0.88
CA GLU A 130 9.54 16.25 -0.54
C GLU A 130 11.04 16.05 -0.82
N GLN A 131 11.92 16.62 0.02
CA GLN A 131 13.36 16.33 -0.03
C GLN A 131 13.64 14.83 0.16
N PHE A 132 12.96 14.18 1.12
CA PHE A 132 13.14 12.75 1.36
C PHE A 132 12.65 11.91 0.16
N ARG A 133 11.54 12.32 -0.47
CA ARG A 133 10.99 11.67 -1.67
C ARG A 133 11.95 11.78 -2.86
N ASN A 134 12.50 12.96 -3.09
CA ASN A 134 13.46 13.22 -4.16
C ASN A 134 14.76 12.44 -3.95
N ARG A 135 15.29 12.42 -2.72
CA ARG A 135 16.48 11.63 -2.37
C ARG A 135 16.25 10.13 -2.56
N ARG A 136 15.07 9.62 -2.19
CA ARG A 136 14.72 8.21 -2.38
C ARG A 136 14.64 7.85 -3.86
N GLN A 137 14.02 8.69 -4.70
CA GLN A 137 13.94 8.47 -6.14
C GLN A 137 15.34 8.43 -6.77
N TYR A 138 16.22 9.35 -6.39
CA TYR A 138 17.61 9.38 -6.84
C TYR A 138 18.36 8.08 -6.49
N LEU A 139 18.25 7.61 -5.24
CA LEU A 139 18.90 6.38 -4.81
C LEU A 139 18.36 5.13 -5.54
N VAL A 140 17.05 5.09 -5.83
CA VAL A 140 16.46 3.99 -6.61
C VAL A 140 16.98 4.02 -8.05
N LYS A 141 17.04 5.21 -8.67
CA LYS A 141 17.59 5.39 -10.02
C LYS A 141 19.03 4.88 -10.11
N GLN A 142 19.89 5.27 -9.16
CA GLN A 142 21.27 4.78 -9.09
C GLN A 142 21.37 3.26 -8.94
N ARG A 143 20.47 2.62 -8.18
CA ARG A 143 20.48 1.15 -8.07
C ARG A 143 20.12 0.48 -9.38
N ILE A 144 19.14 1.02 -10.11
CA ILE A 144 18.73 0.50 -11.41
C ILE A 144 19.87 0.65 -12.42
N GLU A 145 20.49 1.83 -12.48
CA GLU A 145 21.64 2.07 -13.37
C GLU A 145 22.79 1.10 -13.10
N ARG A 146 23.17 0.87 -11.83
CA ARG A 146 24.19 -0.14 -11.48
C ARG A 146 23.77 -1.56 -11.87
N GLN A 147 22.49 -1.91 -11.73
CA GLN A 147 22.00 -3.23 -12.14
C GLN A 147 22.00 -3.42 -13.65
N ILE A 148 21.72 -2.37 -14.42
CA ILE A 148 21.82 -2.38 -15.88
C ILE A 148 23.30 -2.54 -16.29
N GLU A 149 24.20 -1.73 -15.73
CA GLU A 149 25.63 -1.80 -16.02
C GLU A 149 26.24 -3.18 -15.70
N LEU A 150 25.83 -3.80 -14.58
CA LEU A 150 26.26 -5.15 -14.22
C LEU A 150 25.70 -6.24 -15.14
N LYS A 151 24.50 -6.04 -15.71
CA LYS A 151 23.92 -6.96 -16.69
C LYS A 151 24.61 -6.85 -18.05
N GLU A 152 24.88 -5.62 -18.50
CA GLU A 152 25.63 -5.38 -19.74
C GLU A 152 27.05 -5.93 -19.66
N LYS A 153 27.75 -5.78 -18.52
CA LYS A 153 29.07 -6.37 -18.30
C LYS A 153 29.07 -7.91 -18.19
N LYS A 154 27.95 -8.54 -17.84
CA LYS A 154 27.85 -10.00 -17.73
C LYS A 154 27.28 -10.69 -18.98
N GLY A 155 26.59 -9.95 -19.86
CA GLY A 155 26.03 -10.46 -21.12
C GLY A 155 26.89 -10.21 -22.36
N GLY A 156 28.09 -9.65 -22.19
CA GLY A 156 29.05 -9.35 -23.26
C GLY A 156 30.19 -10.37 -23.42
N ASN A 157 30.02 -11.60 -22.94
CA ASN A 157 30.89 -12.74 -23.22
C ASN A 157 30.13 -13.79 -24.03
#